data_AF-A0A2W5SUD1-F1
#
_entry.id   AF-A0A2W5SUD1-F1
#
_cell.length_a   1.000
_cell.length_b   1.000
_cell.length_c   1.000
_cell.angle_alpha   90.00
_cell.angle_beta   90.00
_cell.angle_gamma   90.00
#
_symmetry.space_group_name_H-M   'P 1'
#
loop_
_entity.id
_entity.type
_entity.pdbx_description
1 polymer ?
#
loop_
_entity_poly.entity_id
_entity_poly.type
_entity_poly.pdbx_seq_one_letter_code
_entity_poly.pdbx_strand_id
1 'polypeptide(L)'
;MIVNIIISILIVIAAIAFIDEVIEMWRAPDALTRVNLTGPITGVGVPLLIIANMIHSIADGDEWYVVLVKSVIAIVACLMVASVGSFVMGRSVHAEQIRRGHSATMGKGAGYTGKATTTTGTPLDGQAGGD
;
A
#
# COMPACT_ATOMS: atom_id res chain seq x y z
N MET A 1 28.93 -16.33 16.69
CA MET A 1 28.84 -16.99 15.37
C MET A 1 27.41 -17.39 15.01
N ILE A 2 26.73 -18.24 15.79
CA ILE A 2 25.36 -18.68 15.46
C ILE A 2 24.34 -17.52 15.34
N VAL A 3 24.43 -16.53 16.23
CA VAL A 3 23.53 -15.35 16.23
C VAL A 3 23.68 -14.52 14.96
N ASN A 4 24.91 -14.30 14.49
CA ASN A 4 25.17 -13.53 13.27
C ASN A 4 24.60 -14.22 12.03
N ILE A 5 24.61 -15.56 11.99
CA ILE A 5 23.97 -16.33 10.91
C ILE A 5 22.46 -16.10 10.92
N ILE A 6 21.83 -16.16 12.08
CA ILE A 6 20.39 -15.89 12.23
C ILE A 6 20.05 -14.48 11.74
N ILE A 7 20.79 -13.45 12.20
CA ILE A 7 20.61 -12.06 11.77
C ILE A 7 20.73 -11.94 10.25
N SER A 8 21.76 -12.57 9.66
CA SER A 8 22.00 -12.51 8.22
C SER A 8 20.86 -13.15 7.43
N ILE A 9 20.32 -14.29 7.90
CA ILE A 9 19.16 -14.94 7.28
C ILE A 9 17.93 -14.04 7.35
N LEU A 10 17.64 -13.42 8.50
CA LEU A 10 16.52 -12.49 8.64
C LEU A 10 16.63 -11.31 7.66
N ILE A 11 17.82 -10.73 7.52
CA ILE A 11 18.08 -9.62 6.60
C ILE A 11 17.89 -10.07 5.14
N VAL A 12 18.39 -11.25 4.78
CA VAL A 12 18.23 -11.79 3.42
C VAL A 12 16.76 -12.04 3.09
N ILE A 13 16.00 -12.64 4.01
CA ILE A 13 14.56 -12.88 3.82
C ILE A 13 13.82 -11.55 3.64
N ALA A 14 14.13 -10.55 4.48
CA ALA A 14 13.54 -9.23 4.34
C ALA A 14 13.90 -8.60 2.99
N ALA A 15 15.17 -8.67 2.58
CA ALA A 15 15.62 -8.13 1.30
C ALA A 15 14.93 -8.79 0.09
N ILE A 16 14.70 -10.10 0.13
CA ILE A 16 13.93 -10.81 -0.92
C ILE A 16 12.49 -10.28 -0.98
N ALA A 17 11.82 -10.13 0.17
CA ALA A 17 10.48 -9.55 0.22
C ALA A 17 10.46 -8.11 -0.34
N PHE A 18 11.53 -7.34 -0.13
CA PHE A 18 11.68 -6.02 -0.73
C PHE A 18 11.75 -6.05 -2.26
N ILE A 19 12.51 -7.00 -2.80
CA ILE A 19 12.66 -7.18 -4.25
C ILE A 19 11.33 -7.64 -4.87
N ASP A 20 10.64 -8.58 -4.22
CA ASP A 20 9.37 -9.11 -4.71
C ASP A 20 8.33 -8.00 -4.88
N GLU A 21 8.18 -7.09 -3.90
CA GLU A 21 7.21 -6.01 -4.03
C GLU A 21 7.58 -5.00 -5.12
N VAL A 22 8.88 -4.72 -5.31
CA VAL A 22 9.32 -3.84 -6.41
C VAL A 22 8.93 -4.47 -7.76
N ILE A 23 9.10 -5.78 -7.90
CA ILE A 23 8.69 -6.53 -9.09
C ILE A 23 7.17 -6.46 -9.26
N GLU A 24 6.40 -6.65 -8.19
CA GLU A 24 4.93 -6.56 -8.22
C GLU A 24 4.45 -5.16 -8.60
N MET A 25 5.06 -4.11 -8.06
CA MET A 25 4.75 -2.72 -8.42
C MET A 25 5.02 -2.41 -9.89
N TRP A 26 6.11 -2.94 -10.45
CA TRP A 26 6.40 -2.79 -11.88
C TRP A 26 5.41 -3.54 -12.77
N ARG A 27 4.93 -4.69 -12.32
CA ARG A 27 3.92 -5.50 -13.03
C ARG A 27 2.50 -4.96 -12.88
N ALA A 28 2.23 -4.16 -11.86
CA ALA A 28 0.88 -3.71 -11.56
C ALA A 28 0.36 -2.70 -12.61
N PRO A 29 -0.85 -2.94 -13.17
CA PRO A 29 -1.39 -2.19 -14.31
C PRO A 29 -2.04 -0.84 -13.93
N ASP A 30 -2.47 -0.69 -12.67
CA ASP A 30 -3.17 0.52 -12.20
C ASP A 30 -2.57 1.06 -10.90
N ALA A 31 -2.76 2.35 -10.66
CA ALA A 31 -2.29 3.07 -9.49
C ALA A 31 -2.93 2.53 -8.19
N LEU A 32 -4.22 2.17 -8.19
CA LEU A 32 -4.87 1.57 -7.01
C LEU A 32 -4.23 0.23 -6.62
N THR A 33 -3.97 -0.62 -7.62
CA THR A 33 -3.31 -1.91 -7.40
C THR A 33 -1.92 -1.68 -6.80
N ARG A 34 -1.14 -0.74 -7.35
CA ARG A 34 0.20 -0.40 -6.81
C ARG A 34 0.18 0.09 -5.38
N VAL A 35 -0.79 0.94 -5.03
CA VAL A 35 -0.94 1.43 -3.65
C VAL A 35 -1.28 0.28 -2.70
N ASN A 36 -2.16 -0.64 -3.10
CA ASN A 36 -2.52 -1.78 -2.25
C ASN A 36 -1.37 -2.79 -2.10
N LEU A 37 -0.50 -2.89 -3.10
CA LEU A 37 0.70 -3.74 -3.07
C LEU A 37 1.77 -3.22 -2.11
N THR A 38 1.68 -2.00 -1.56
CA THR A 38 2.66 -1.47 -0.59
C THR A 38 2.59 -2.14 0.80
N GLY A 39 1.50 -2.84 1.08
CA GLY A 39 1.18 -3.38 2.40
C GLY A 39 2.11 -4.48 2.91
N PRO A 40 2.50 -5.49 2.11
CA PRO A 40 3.35 -6.59 2.57
C PRO A 40 4.74 -6.15 3.08
N ILE A 41 5.46 -5.27 2.37
CA ILE A 41 6.75 -4.73 2.83
C ILE A 41 6.58 -3.91 4.08
N THR A 42 5.62 -2.98 4.10
CA THR A 42 5.45 -2.10 5.26
C THR A 42 4.95 -2.85 6.49
N GLY A 43 4.12 -3.89 6.29
CA GLY A 43 3.57 -4.72 7.35
C GLY A 43 4.52 -5.80 7.87
N VAL A 44 5.41 -6.33 7.04
CA VAL A 44 6.26 -7.48 7.38
C VAL A 44 7.74 -7.23 7.10
N GLY A 45 8.09 -6.74 5.91
CA GLY A 45 9.49 -6.55 5.49
C GLY A 45 10.26 -5.57 6.39
N VAL A 46 9.73 -4.37 6.62
CA VAL A 46 10.36 -3.36 7.48
C VAL A 46 10.40 -3.82 8.95
N PRO A 47 9.30 -4.31 9.56
CA PRO A 47 9.36 -4.83 10.92
C PRO A 47 10.37 -5.97 11.11
N LEU A 48 10.50 -6.87 10.12
CA LEU A 48 11.49 -7.94 10.16
C LEU A 48 12.93 -7.41 10.19
N LEU A 49 13.24 -6.35 9.42
CA LEU A 49 14.55 -5.69 9.48
C LEU A 49 14.80 -5.03 10.83
N ILE A 50 13.79 -4.39 11.42
CA ILE A 50 13.91 -3.77 12.74
C ILE A 50 14.22 -4.86 13.79
N ILE A 51 13.55 -6.01 13.73
CA ILE A 51 13.82 -7.16 14.62
C ILE A 51 15.24 -7.70 14.41
N ALA A 52 15.70 -7.83 13.17
CA ALA A 52 17.06 -8.26 12.87
C ALA A 52 18.10 -7.32 13.49
N ASN A 53 17.88 -6.00 13.35
CA ASN A 53 18.73 -4.98 13.96
C ASN A 53 18.66 -5.00 15.49
N MET A 54 17.48 -5.26 16.08
CA MET A 54 17.33 -5.41 17.54
C MET A 54 18.22 -6.53 18.07
N ILE A 55 18.19 -7.71 17.43
CA ILE A 55 19.01 -8.86 17.83
C ILE A 55 20.50 -8.54 17.66
N HIS A 56 20.88 -7.84 16.58
CA HIS A 56 22.25 -7.40 16.35
C HIS A 56 22.75 -6.45 17.45
N SER A 57 22.01 -5.39 17.76
CA SER A 57 22.39 -4.43 18.81
C SER A 57 22.54 -5.08 20.18
N ILE A 58 21.64 -6.00 20.54
CA ILE A 58 21.74 -6.75 21.80
C ILE A 58 23.00 -7.64 21.81
N ALA A 59 23.34 -8.25 20.67
CA ALA A 59 24.53 -9.09 20.55
C ALA A 59 25.85 -8.27 20.63
N ASP A 60 25.83 -7.02 20.18
CA ASP A 60 26.96 -6.09 20.26
C ASP A 60 27.18 -5.49 21.67
N GLY A 61 26.24 -5.73 22.59
CA GLY A 61 26.35 -5.33 24.00
C GLY A 61 25.53 -4.10 24.39
N ASP A 62 24.64 -3.61 23.53
CA ASP A 62 23.69 -2.56 23.91
C ASP A 62 22.73 -3.05 25.01
N GLU A 63 22.24 -2.11 25.82
CA GLU A 63 21.26 -2.40 26.86
C GLU A 63 19.94 -2.91 26.27
N TRP A 64 19.65 -4.19 26.52
CA TRP A 64 18.55 -4.91 25.87
C TRP A 64 17.18 -4.23 26.00
N TYR A 65 16.90 -3.59 27.14
CA TYR A 65 15.62 -2.93 27.40
C TYR A 65 15.46 -1.64 26.57
N VAL A 66 16.54 -0.88 26.39
CA VAL A 66 16.56 0.33 25.56
C VAL A 66 16.33 -0.04 24.10
N VAL A 67 17.04 -1.05 23.60
CA VAL A 67 16.92 -1.53 22.22
C VAL A 67 15.52 -2.09 21.96
N LEU A 68 14.94 -2.83 22.91
CA LEU A 68 13.59 -3.38 22.79
C LEU A 68 12.54 -2.27 22.68
N VAL A 69 12.56 -1.29 23.58
CA VAL A 69 11.62 -0.14 23.53
C VAL A 69 11.79 0.64 22.23
N LYS A 70 13.04 0.94 21.84
CA LYS A 70 13.33 1.65 20.59
C LYS A 70 12.80 0.90 19.36
N SER A 71 12.95 -0.42 19.33
CA SER A 71 12.47 -1.29 18.24
C SER A 71 10.95 -1.32 18.18
N VAL A 72 10.26 -1.44 19.32
CA VAL A 72 8.79 -1.40 19.37
C VAL A 72 8.26 -0.05 18.88
N ILE A 73 8.84 1.06 19.35
CA ILE A 73 8.47 2.39 18.90
C ILE A 73 8.72 2.54 17.39
N ALA A 74 9.84 2.05 16.88
CA ALA A 74 10.16 2.10 15.45
C ALA A 74 9.15 1.32 14.61
N ILE A 75 8.73 0.12 15.04
CA ILE A 75 7.71 -0.68 14.34
C ILE A 75 6.37 0.07 14.34
N VAL A 76 5.91 0.54 15.49
CA VAL A 76 4.63 1.26 15.60
C VAL A 76 4.65 2.55 14.77
N ALA A 77 5.72 3.33 14.85
CA ALA A 77 5.87 4.55 14.06
C ALA A 77 5.87 4.25 12.56
N CYS A 78 6.59 3.21 12.13
CA CYS A 78 6.62 2.78 10.73
C CYS A 78 5.22 2.41 10.23
N LEU A 79 4.48 1.58 10.98
CA LEU A 79 3.13 1.15 10.61
C LEU A 79 2.14 2.32 10.57
N MET A 80 2.25 3.26 11.52
CA MET A 80 1.43 4.48 11.53
C MET A 80 1.68 5.33 10.28
N VAL A 81 2.95 5.56 9.93
CA VAL A 81 3.31 6.33 8.73
C VAL A 81 2.84 5.63 7.46
N ALA A 82 3.00 4.31 7.37
CA ALA A 82 2.52 3.51 6.24
C ALA A 82 0.99 3.62 6.09
N SER A 83 0.25 3.54 7.19
CA SER A 83 -1.21 3.68 7.20
C SER A 83 -1.67 5.05 6.69
N VAL A 84 -1.08 6.13 7.23
CA VAL A 84 -1.42 7.50 6.81
C VAL A 84 -1.03 7.74 5.35
N GLY A 85 0.14 7.26 4.93
CA GLY A 85 0.61 7.37 3.55
C GLY A 85 -0.34 6.69 2.56
N SER A 86 -0.74 5.45 2.85
CA SER A 86 -1.69 4.69 2.02
C SER A 86 -3.06 5.36 1.94
N PHE A 87 -3.56 5.91 3.04
CA PHE A 87 -4.84 6.65 3.05
C PHE A 87 -4.78 7.90 2.16
N VAL A 88 -3.70 8.69 2.27
CA VAL A 88 -3.53 9.90 1.45
C VAL A 88 -3.39 9.55 -0.04
N MET A 89 -2.60 8.52 -0.37
CA MET A 89 -2.45 8.04 -1.75
C MET A 89 -3.77 7.48 -2.32
N GLY A 90 -4.51 6.70 -1.54
CA GLY A 90 -5.80 6.14 -1.98
C GLY A 90 -6.79 7.24 -2.36
N ARG A 91 -6.88 8.31 -1.57
CA ARG A 91 -7.76 9.45 -1.89
C ARG A 91 -7.31 10.24 -3.11
N SER A 92 -6.00 10.45 -3.30
CA SER A 92 -5.51 11.20 -4.46
C SER A 92 -5.73 10.43 -5.77
N VAL A 93 -5.53 9.11 -5.74
CA VAL A 93 -5.83 8.25 -6.90
C VAL A 93 -7.33 8.25 -7.21
N HIS A 94 -8.18 8.13 -6.19
CA HIS A 94 -9.63 8.17 -6.38
C HIS A 94 -10.11 9.50 -6.98
N ALA A 95 -9.58 10.63 -6.48
CA ALA A 95 -9.90 11.95 -7.02
C ALA A 95 -9.52 12.09 -8.50
N GLU A 96 -8.36 11.59 -8.90
CA GLU A 96 -7.92 11.62 -10.30
C GLU A 96 -8.75 10.70 -11.21
N GLN A 97 -9.19 9.54 -10.72
CA GLN A 97 -10.10 8.67 -11.48
C GLN A 97 -11.43 9.34 -11.79
N ILE A 98 -12.02 10.04 -10.82
CA ILE A 98 -13.24 10.84 -11.02
C ILE A 98 -12.99 11.91 -12.08
N ARG A 99 -11.88 12.64 -11.96
CA ARG A 99 -11.50 13.71 -12.91
C ARG A 99 -11.34 13.17 -14.33
N ARG A 100 -10.68 12.04 -14.52
CA ARG A 100 -10.53 11.37 -15.82
C ARG A 100 -11.87 10.94 -16.40
N GLY A 101 -12.78 10.42 -15.58
CA GLY A 101 -14.14 10.08 -16.00
C GLY A 101 -14.95 11.30 -16.46
N HIS A 102 -14.80 12.43 -15.77
CA HIS A 102 -15.45 13.70 -16.13
C HIS A 102 -14.90 14.27 -17.46
N SER A 103 -13.58 14.23 -17.67
CA SER A 103 -12.99 14.65 -18.95
C SER A 103 -13.39 13.74 -20.12
N ALA A 104 -13.53 12.43 -19.88
CA ALA A 104 -13.98 11.48 -20.91
C ALA A 104 -15.44 11.68 -21.31
N THR A 105 -16.29 12.13 -20.37
CA THR A 105 -17.70 12.46 -20.65
C THR A 105 -17.84 13.81 -21.37
N MET A 106 -17.03 14.81 -21.02
CA MET A 106 -16.99 16.08 -21.77
C MET A 106 -16.48 15.91 -23.21
N GLY A 107 -15.51 15.02 -23.45
CA GLY A 107 -15.04 14.70 -24.81
C GLY A 107 -16.06 13.95 -25.67
N LYS A 108 -16.99 13.21 -25.06
CA LYS A 108 -18.12 12.55 -25.72
C LYS A 108 -19.38 13.43 -25.84
N GLY A 109 -19.40 14.59 -25.18
CA GLY A 109 -20.53 15.52 -25.12
C GLY A 109 -20.87 16.26 -26.43
N ALA A 110 -20.05 16.13 -27.49
CA ALA A 110 -20.42 16.63 -28.81
C ALA A 110 -21.37 15.67 -29.59
N GLY A 111 -21.69 14.48 -29.07
CA GLY A 111 -22.52 13.53 -29.81
C GLY A 111 -23.17 12.35 -29.05
N TYR A 112 -23.10 12.27 -27.72
CA TYR A 112 -23.74 11.17 -26.98
C TYR A 112 -24.82 11.66 -26.00
N THR A 113 -26.06 11.68 -26.49
CA THR A 113 -27.28 11.66 -25.67
C THR A 113 -27.53 10.22 -25.20
N GLY A 114 -26.78 9.77 -24.19
CA GLY A 114 -26.89 8.41 -23.64
C GLY A 114 -26.83 8.44 -22.13
N LYS A 115 -27.84 7.84 -21.49
CA LYS A 115 -28.11 7.85 -20.04
C LYS A 115 -26.87 7.71 -19.17
N ALA A 116 -26.75 8.59 -18.17
CA ALA A 116 -25.75 8.51 -17.13
C ALA A 116 -25.93 7.20 -16.32
N THR A 117 -25.12 6.20 -16.63
CA THR A 117 -24.99 5.02 -15.77
C THR A 117 -24.06 5.40 -14.62
N THR A 118 -24.64 5.89 -13.53
CA THR A 118 -23.95 6.04 -12.24
C THR A 118 -23.59 4.66 -11.72
N THR A 119 -22.32 4.46 -11.37
CA THR A 119 -21.74 3.24 -10.79
C THR A 119 -22.26 2.96 -9.38
N THR A 120 -23.56 2.68 -9.25
CA THR A 120 -24.19 2.09 -8.07
C THR A 120 -25.27 1.18 -8.61
N GLY A 121 -25.06 -0.13 -8.50
CA GLY A 121 -25.84 -1.18 -9.16
C GLY A 121 -27.27 -1.30 -8.67
N THR A 122 -28.13 -0.34 -9.02
CA THR A 122 -29.57 -0.53 -9.02
C THR A 122 -30.13 0.16 -10.27
N PRO A 123 -30.66 -0.58 -11.25
CA PRO A 123 -31.40 0.00 -12.35
C PRO A 123 -32.59 0.77 -11.78
N LEU A 124 -32.71 2.07 -12.07
CA LEU A 124 -34.02 2.70 -11.99
C LEU A 124 -34.84 2.12 -13.14
N ASP A 125 -35.70 1.18 -12.75
CA ASP A 125 -36.66 0.52 -13.62
C ASP A 125 -37.41 1.53 -14.48
N GLY A 126 -37.66 1.10 -15.72
CA GLY A 126 -38.27 1.92 -16.74
C GLY A 126 -39.64 2.45 -16.34
N GLN A 127 -39.84 3.73 -16.57
CA GLN A 127 -41.16 4.24 -16.89
C GLN A 127 -41.06 4.94 -18.25
N ALA A 128 -41.22 4.12 -19.28
CA ALA A 128 -41.84 4.58 -20.51
C ALA A 128 -43.31 4.81 -20.19
N GLY A 129 -43.79 6.02 -20.47
CA GLY A 129 -45.20 6.35 -20.52
C GLY A 129 -45.37 7.49 -21.52
N GLY A 130 -45.89 7.18 -22.71
CA GLY A 130 -46.91 8.06 -23.30
C GLY A 130 -48.06 8.16 -22.29
N ASP A 131 -48.76 9.28 -22.19
CA ASP A 131 -49.40 10.01 -23.29
C ASP A 131 -49.24 11.52 -23.18
#